data_AF-A0A7W6Y5U1-F1
#
_entry.id   AF-A0A7W6Y5U1-F1
#
_cell.length_a   1.000
_cell.length_b   1.000
_cell.length_c   1.000
_cell.angle_alpha   90.00
_cell.angle_beta   90.00
_cell.angle_gamma   90.00
#
_symmetry.space_group_name_H-M   'P 1'
#
loop_
_entity.id
_entity.type
_entity.pdbx_description
1 polymer ?
#
loop_
_entity_poly.entity_id
_entity_poly.type
_entity_poly.pdbx_seq_one_letter_code
_entity_poly.pdbx_strand_id
1 'polypeptide(L)'
;MRFACLPLLFAATFCVSPAAAKDTAKLRPATATEIRQTLTKTSNLKDAPNGYQYREGGKIGYRIDNGKICVLQQRKSECVTVYTDGKRLETIDRRGNRNFLN
;
A
#
# COMPACT_ATOMS: atom_id res chain seq x y z
N MET A 1 -11.54 68.11 -25.50
CA MET A 1 -11.02 66.97 -26.28
C MET A 1 -11.06 65.73 -25.41
N ARG A 2 -11.82 64.72 -25.87
CA ARG A 2 -11.73 63.26 -25.64
C ARG A 2 -11.15 62.74 -24.31
N PHE A 3 -12.05 62.25 -23.46
CA PHE A 3 -11.79 61.12 -22.56
C PHE A 3 -11.36 59.90 -23.38
N ALA A 4 -10.27 59.22 -23.01
CA ALA A 4 -10.08 57.80 -23.36
C ALA A 4 -8.92 57.12 -22.61
N CYS A 5 -9.27 55.98 -22.02
CA CYS A 5 -8.46 54.80 -21.75
C CYS A 5 -7.29 54.88 -20.76
N LEU A 6 -7.66 54.64 -19.50
CA LEU A 6 -6.89 53.79 -18.57
C LEU A 6 -6.40 52.51 -19.27
N PRO A 7 -5.15 52.06 -19.04
CA PRO A 7 -4.83 50.66 -19.03
C PRO A 7 -4.98 50.16 -17.58
N LEU A 8 -6.14 49.58 -17.28
CA LEU A 8 -6.34 48.75 -16.10
C LEU A 8 -5.55 47.45 -16.33
N LEU A 9 -4.31 47.42 -15.84
CA LEU A 9 -3.47 46.24 -15.76
C LEU A 9 -4.15 45.22 -14.84
N PHE A 10 -4.88 44.26 -15.43
CA PHE A 10 -5.35 43.05 -14.76
C PHE A 10 -4.12 42.18 -14.44
N ALA A 11 -3.55 42.38 -13.24
CA ALA A 11 -2.61 41.43 -12.66
C ALA A 11 -3.40 40.18 -12.23
N ALA A 12 -3.52 39.20 -13.13
CA ALA A 12 -3.96 37.87 -12.77
C ALA A 12 -2.91 37.23 -11.87
N THR A 13 -3.03 37.43 -10.55
CA THR A 13 -2.33 36.64 -9.55
C THR A 13 -2.80 35.19 -9.69
N PHE A 14 -2.00 34.40 -10.39
CA PHE A 14 -2.07 32.93 -10.31
C PHE A 14 -1.83 32.57 -8.84
N CYS A 15 -2.91 32.33 -8.10
CA CYS A 15 -2.84 31.59 -6.85
C CYS A 15 -2.38 30.17 -7.19
N VAL A 16 -1.05 29.98 -7.20
CA VAL A 16 -0.43 28.67 -7.21
C VAL A 16 -0.89 28.01 -5.91
N SER A 17 -1.92 27.19 -6.02
CA SER A 17 -2.34 26.36 -4.90
C SER A 17 -1.12 25.53 -4.51
N PRO A 18 -0.76 25.43 -3.21
CA PRO A 18 0.23 24.45 -2.82
C PRO A 18 -0.34 23.11 -3.25
N ALA A 19 0.28 22.50 -4.27
CA ALA A 19 0.03 21.12 -4.61
C ALA A 19 0.18 20.37 -3.30
N ALA A 20 -0.92 19.80 -2.81
CA ALA A 20 -0.93 19.04 -1.57
C ALA A 20 0.26 18.08 -1.63
N ALA A 21 1.29 18.37 -0.84
CA ALA A 21 2.43 17.50 -0.69
C ALA A 21 1.82 16.21 -0.16
N LYS A 22 1.64 15.24 -1.06
CA LYS A 22 1.28 13.88 -0.69
C LYS A 22 2.43 13.44 0.18
N ASP A 23 2.18 13.52 1.48
CA ASP A 23 2.96 13.01 2.59
C ASP A 23 3.83 11.86 2.07
N THR A 24 5.11 12.14 1.79
CA THR A 24 6.08 11.13 1.38
C THR A 24 6.48 10.35 2.61
N ALA A 25 5.48 9.79 3.28
CA ALA A 25 5.67 8.89 4.39
C ALA A 25 6.60 7.78 3.89
N LYS A 26 7.80 7.76 4.46
CA LYS A 26 8.90 6.94 3.97
C LYS A 26 8.47 5.47 4.12
N LEU A 27 8.22 4.82 2.99
CA LEU A 27 7.84 3.42 2.97
C LEU A 27 8.91 2.59 3.69
N ARG A 28 8.48 1.86 4.71
CA ARG A 28 9.31 0.89 5.45
C ARG A 28 8.69 -0.50 5.33
N PRO A 29 9.46 -1.59 5.56
CA PRO A 29 8.87 -2.91 5.67
C PRO A 29 7.74 -2.92 6.72
N ALA A 30 6.61 -3.53 6.36
CA ALA A 30 5.48 -3.69 7.28
C ALA A 30 5.78 -4.79 8.31
N THR A 31 5.36 -4.62 9.55
CA THR A 31 5.46 -5.69 10.55
C THR A 31 4.43 -6.78 10.27
N ALA A 32 4.69 -8.00 10.75
CA ALA A 32 3.73 -9.10 10.64
C ALA A 32 2.37 -8.74 11.28
N THR A 33 2.38 -7.96 12.37
CA THR A 33 1.15 -7.47 13.03
C THR A 33 0.37 -6.51 12.14
N GLU A 34 1.02 -5.50 11.56
CA GLU A 34 0.38 -4.55 10.63
C GLU A 34 -0.23 -5.30 9.43
N ILE A 35 0.51 -6.26 8.88
CA ILE A 35 0.03 -7.11 7.79
C ILE A 35 -1.24 -7.88 8.19
N ARG A 36 -1.25 -8.50 9.37
CA ARG A 36 -2.40 -9.26 9.88
C ARG A 36 -3.61 -8.39 10.17
N GLN A 37 -3.41 -7.16 10.66
CA GLN A 37 -4.48 -6.22 10.95
C GLN A 37 -5.22 -5.79 9.67
N THR A 38 -4.49 -5.50 8.59
CA THR A 38 -5.10 -5.15 7.30
C THR A 38 -5.73 -6.36 6.61
N LEU A 39 -5.09 -7.52 6.70
CA LEU A 39 -5.59 -8.74 6.06
C LEU A 39 -6.64 -9.43 6.95
N THR A 40 -7.88 -8.97 6.87
CA THR A 40 -9.06 -9.60 7.51
C THR A 40 -9.17 -11.10 7.24
N LYS A 41 -8.58 -11.59 6.14
CA LYS A 41 -8.59 -13.03 5.83
C LYS A 41 -7.64 -13.88 6.70
N THR A 42 -6.75 -13.25 7.47
CA THR A 42 -5.64 -13.90 8.19
C THR A 42 -5.84 -14.02 9.70
N SER A 43 -6.99 -13.55 10.22
CA SER A 43 -7.32 -13.53 11.65
C SER A 43 -7.54 -14.91 12.29
N ASN A 44 -7.91 -15.93 11.51
CA ASN A 44 -8.22 -17.28 12.00
C ASN A 44 -7.31 -18.36 11.39
N LEU A 45 -6.02 -18.04 11.21
CA LEU A 45 -5.06 -19.00 10.68
C LEU A 45 -4.40 -19.80 11.82
N LYS A 46 -4.28 -21.10 11.64
CA LYS A 46 -3.59 -22.05 12.54
C LYS A 46 -2.27 -22.45 11.92
N ASP A 47 -1.21 -22.50 12.71
CA ASP A 47 0.11 -22.97 12.25
C ASP A 47 0.07 -24.44 11.82
N ALA A 48 0.82 -24.77 10.78
CA ALA A 48 1.05 -26.13 10.32
C ALA A 48 2.56 -26.46 10.29
N PRO A 49 2.94 -27.75 10.34
CA PRO A 49 4.34 -28.17 10.42
C PRO A 49 5.24 -27.72 9.26
N ASN A 50 4.65 -27.31 8.14
CA ASN A 50 5.37 -26.85 6.95
C ASN A 50 5.73 -25.34 6.98
N GLY A 51 5.54 -24.68 8.12
CA GLY A 51 5.82 -23.25 8.29
C GLY A 51 4.85 -22.34 7.55
N TYR A 52 3.66 -22.82 7.22
CA TYR A 52 2.53 -22.00 6.75
C TYR A 52 1.39 -22.09 7.75
N GLN A 53 0.52 -21.09 7.70
CA GLN A 53 -0.69 -21.03 8.49
C GLN A 53 -1.91 -21.21 7.59
N TYR A 54 -2.89 -21.94 8.08
CA TYR A 54 -4.07 -22.35 7.32
C TYR A 54 -5.34 -22.00 8.07
N ARG A 55 -6.39 -21.63 7.31
CA ARG A 55 -7.74 -21.68 7.86
C ARG A 55 -8.13 -23.13 8.09
N GLU A 56 -9.02 -23.36 9.04
CA GLU A 56 -9.59 -24.68 9.26
C GLU A 56 -10.27 -25.18 7.97
N GLY A 57 -9.91 -26.40 7.53
CA GLY A 57 -10.34 -26.98 6.26
C GLY A 57 -9.81 -26.29 4.99
N GLY A 58 -8.98 -25.25 5.12
CA GLY A 58 -8.45 -24.46 4.01
C GLY A 58 -7.29 -25.14 3.27
N LYS A 59 -7.25 -24.96 1.94
CA LYS A 59 -6.16 -25.47 1.07
C LYS A 59 -5.10 -24.42 0.73
N ILE A 60 -5.31 -23.17 1.15
CA ILE A 60 -4.41 -22.04 0.92
C ILE A 60 -3.63 -21.79 2.21
N GLY A 61 -2.31 -21.92 2.11
CA GLY A 61 -1.38 -21.62 3.20
C GLY A 61 -0.87 -20.20 3.09
N TYR A 62 -0.74 -19.51 4.22
CA TYR A 62 -0.19 -18.16 4.32
C TYR A 62 1.01 -18.18 5.26
N ARG A 63 2.12 -17.57 4.84
CA ARG A 63 3.25 -17.27 5.72
C ARG A 63 3.41 -15.77 5.74
N ILE A 64 3.32 -15.19 6.94
CA ILE A 64 3.35 -13.74 7.15
C ILE A 64 4.55 -13.44 8.03
N ASP A 65 5.55 -12.84 7.42
CA ASP A 65 6.78 -12.39 8.05
C ASP A 65 6.87 -10.86 7.96
N ASN A 66 7.81 -10.26 8.68
CA ASN A 66 8.05 -8.82 8.56
C ASN A 66 8.47 -8.48 7.11
N GLY A 67 7.69 -7.63 6.47
CA GLY A 67 7.90 -7.13 5.13
C GLY A 67 7.61 -8.16 4.04
N LYS A 68 6.98 -9.30 4.35
CA LYS A 68 6.77 -10.37 3.36
C LYS A 68 5.54 -11.21 3.63
N ILE A 69 4.80 -11.51 2.57
CA ILE A 69 3.73 -12.52 2.60
C ILE A 69 4.03 -13.56 1.54
N CYS A 70 3.97 -14.83 1.90
CA CYS A 70 3.97 -15.94 0.94
C CYS A 70 2.64 -16.68 0.98
N VAL A 71 2.10 -16.99 -0.20
CA VAL A 71 0.88 -17.77 -0.38
C VAL A 71 1.25 -19.10 -1.02
N LEU A 72 0.89 -20.20 -0.37
CA LEU A 72 1.04 -21.56 -0.86
C LEU A 72 -0.31 -22.10 -1.33
N GLN A 73 -0.44 -22.38 -2.63
CA GLN A 73 -1.63 -22.96 -3.22
C GLN A 73 -1.23 -23.99 -4.29
N GLN A 74 -1.85 -25.17 -4.28
CA GLN A 74 -1.57 -26.24 -5.25
C GLN A 74 -0.05 -26.55 -5.41
N ARG A 75 0.69 -26.63 -4.29
CA ARG A 75 2.15 -26.83 -4.24
C ARG A 75 3.00 -25.72 -4.87
N LYS A 76 2.41 -24.58 -5.26
CA LYS A 76 3.14 -23.39 -5.72
C LYS A 76 3.16 -22.34 -4.62
N SER A 77 4.34 -21.80 -4.34
CA SER A 77 4.52 -20.69 -3.40
C SER A 77 4.86 -19.43 -4.17
N GLU A 78 4.10 -18.37 -3.92
CA GLU A 78 4.37 -17.03 -4.45
C GLU A 78 4.51 -16.08 -3.27
N CYS A 79 5.55 -15.26 -3.28
CA CYS A 79 5.80 -14.28 -2.23
C CYS A 79 5.77 -12.86 -2.78
N VAL A 80 5.26 -11.95 -1.96
CA VAL A 80 5.28 -10.51 -2.20
C VAL A 80 5.99 -9.81 -1.04
N THR A 81 6.71 -8.74 -1.36
CA THR A 81 7.27 -7.85 -0.34
C THR A 81 6.20 -6.85 0.07
N VAL A 82 6.10 -6.52 1.36
CA VAL A 82 5.08 -5.62 1.89
C VAL A 82 5.75 -4.43 2.57
N TYR A 83 5.41 -3.24 2.09
CA TYR A 83 5.80 -1.97 2.68
C TYR A 83 4.59 -1.28 3.31
N THR A 84 4.86 -0.36 4.22
CA THR A 84 3.86 0.48 4.84
C THR A 84 4.39 1.89 5.07
N ASP A 85 3.48 2.85 5.00
CA ASP A 85 3.64 4.21 5.47
C ASP A 85 3.06 4.40 6.89
N GLY A 86 2.60 3.32 7.54
CA GLY A 86 1.90 3.32 8.83
C GLY A 86 0.38 3.52 8.71
N LYS A 87 -0.15 3.79 7.52
CA LYS A 87 -1.60 3.95 7.25
C LYS A 87 -2.12 2.90 6.26
N ARG A 88 -1.29 2.54 5.27
CA ARG A 88 -1.62 1.63 4.17
C ARG A 88 -0.51 0.61 3.98
N LEU A 89 -0.86 -0.50 3.36
CA LEU A 89 0.10 -1.51 2.94
C LEU A 89 0.26 -1.47 1.42
N GLU A 90 1.49 -1.47 0.95
CA GLU A 90 1.84 -1.62 -0.46
C GLU A 90 2.56 -2.95 -0.64
N THR A 91 2.13 -3.75 -1.61
CA THR A 91 2.75 -5.01 -1.99
C THR A 91 3.54 -4.85 -3.26
N ILE A 92 4.69 -5.50 -3.33
CA ILE A 92 5.54 -5.59 -4.52
C ILE A 92 5.75 -7.07 -4.83
N ASP A 93 5.28 -7.50 -6.00
CA ASP A 93 5.51 -8.87 -6.45
C ASP A 93 6.93 -9.08 -7.00
N ARG A 94 7.27 -10.33 -7.32
CA ARG A 94 8.58 -10.68 -7.89
C ARG A 94 8.88 -10.06 -9.26
N ARG A 95 7.88 -9.52 -9.95
CA ARG A 95 8.02 -8.82 -11.24
C ARG A 95 8.13 -7.30 -11.05
N GLY A 96 8.08 -6.82 -9.81
CA GLY A 96 8.10 -5.40 -9.47
C GLY A 96 6.75 -4.72 -9.56
N ASN A 97 5.65 -5.46 -9.79
CA ASN A 97 4.31 -4.87 -9.81
C ASN A 97 3.91 -4.45 -8.40
N ARG A 98 3.39 -3.23 -8.30
CA ARG A 98 2.95 -2.61 -7.05
C ARG A 98 1.44 -2.67 -6.94
N ASN A 99 0.94 -3.06 -5.77
CA ASN A 99 -0.49 -3.04 -5.48
C ASN A 99 -0.76 -2.62 -4.03
N PHE A 100 -1.79 -1.81 -3.81
CA PHE A 100 -2.19 -1.40 -2.47
C PHE A 100 -3.14 -2.43 -1.88
N LEU A 101 -2.84 -2.90 -0.67
CA LEU A 101 -3.79 -3.65 0.13
C LEU A 101 -4.62 -2.62 0.91
N ASN A 102 -5.93 -2.62 0.66
CA ASN A 102 -6.90 -1.74 1.28
C ASN A 102 -7.81 -2.54 2.21
#